data_AF-A0A6P7FPA6-F1
#
_entry.id   AF-A0A6P7FPA6-F1
#
_cell.length_a   1.000
_cell.length_b   1.000
_cell.length_c   1.000
_cell.angle_alpha   90.00
_cell.angle_beta   90.00
_cell.angle_gamma   90.00
#
_symmetry.space_group_name_H-M   'P 1'
#
loop_
_entity.id
_entity.type
_entity.pdbx_description
1 polymer ?
#
loop_
_entity_poly.entity_id
_entity_poly.type
_entity_poly.pdbx_seq_one_letter_code
_entity_poly.pdbx_strand_id
1 'polypeptide(L)'
;MPHKKIGIKGLGLNSQAKAIIYNVTTFMEQEAAHFKTTENLLIPLSKLTDRILAATGISKNTLTKIRKEGRDVNKNEATSLSFKSPKRKRCRSKKIEFSSGQVKTIKNIIYDFYTIEKRSPTINGIYQKLKNKQMEFPGSKETLRKTIIGLGFR
;
A
#
# COMPACT_ATOMS: atom_id res chain seq x y z
N MET A 1 3.64 29.89 15.88
CA MET A 1 2.56 28.86 15.86
C MET A 1 3.16 27.53 16.30
N PRO A 2 2.67 26.86 17.36
CA PRO A 2 3.19 25.57 17.75
C PRO A 2 2.83 24.53 16.68
N HIS A 3 3.83 24.01 15.97
CA HIS A 3 3.64 22.93 15.01
C HIS A 3 3.12 21.67 15.73
N LYS A 4 2.20 20.96 15.08
CA LYS A 4 1.64 19.69 15.58
C LYS A 4 2.79 18.72 15.93
N LYS A 5 2.86 18.26 17.19
CA LYS A 5 3.86 17.28 17.63
C LYS A 5 3.62 15.95 16.89
N ILE A 6 4.58 15.54 16.08
CA ILE A 6 4.62 14.17 15.54
C ILE A 6 4.77 13.23 16.75
N GLY A 7 3.93 12.19 16.84
CA GLY A 7 3.86 11.30 18.02
C GLY A 7 2.66 11.54 18.94
N ILE A 8 1.48 11.76 18.39
CA ILE A 8 0.22 11.84 19.16
C ILE A 8 -0.09 10.45 19.75
N LYS A 9 -0.46 10.40 21.03
CA LYS A 9 -0.94 9.17 21.71
C LYS A 9 -2.02 8.50 20.85
N GLY A 10 -1.77 7.27 20.39
CA GLY A 10 -2.68 6.49 19.54
C GLY A 10 -2.25 6.31 18.08
N LEU A 11 -1.27 7.07 17.57
CA LEU A 11 -0.68 6.86 16.24
C LEU A 11 0.70 6.19 16.37
N GLY A 12 0.76 4.89 16.09
CA GLY A 12 1.99 4.10 16.21
C GLY A 12 3.05 4.51 15.18
N LEU A 13 4.28 4.72 15.64
CA LEU A 13 5.47 4.84 14.78
C LEU A 13 5.77 3.50 14.11
N ASN A 14 5.93 3.50 12.79
CA ASN A 14 6.33 2.30 12.06
C ASN A 14 7.82 1.97 12.31
N SER A 15 8.23 0.74 11.96
CA SER A 15 9.61 0.26 12.17
C SER A 15 10.66 1.17 11.51
N GLN A 16 10.41 1.63 10.29
CA GLN A 16 11.35 2.48 9.55
C GLN A 16 11.55 3.84 10.23
N ALA A 17 10.49 4.48 10.72
CA ALA A 17 10.60 5.73 11.44
C ALA A 17 11.34 5.54 12.77
N LYS A 18 11.10 4.44 13.48
CA LYS A 18 11.86 4.09 14.69
C LYS A 18 13.36 3.92 14.39
N ALA A 19 13.71 3.24 13.30
CA ALA A 19 15.09 3.07 12.87
C ALA A 19 15.76 4.41 12.54
N ILE A 20 15.07 5.30 11.82
CA ILE A 20 15.58 6.66 11.53
C ILE A 20 15.81 7.44 12.83
N ILE A 21 14.86 7.41 13.76
CA ILE A 21 15.00 8.09 15.07
C ILE A 21 16.21 7.53 15.83
N TYR A 22 16.35 6.21 15.87
CA TYR A 22 17.47 5.55 16.54
C TYR A 22 18.83 5.93 15.93
N ASN A 23 18.93 5.96 14.60
CA ASN A 23 20.15 6.40 13.90
C ASN A 23 20.50 7.85 14.27
N VAL A 24 19.51 8.74 14.29
CA VAL A 24 19.73 10.15 14.64
C VAL A 24 20.22 10.28 16.08
N THR A 25 19.60 9.56 17.02
CA THR A 25 20.02 9.56 18.43
C THR A 25 21.46 9.07 18.56
N THR A 26 21.79 7.94 17.92
CA THR A 26 23.12 7.35 17.95
C THR A 26 24.17 8.29 17.37
N PHE A 27 23.88 8.94 16.24
CA PHE A 27 24.78 9.93 15.63
C PHE A 27 25.04 11.12 16.57
N MET A 28 24.00 11.63 17.23
CA MET A 28 24.14 12.77 18.14
C MET A 28 24.92 12.40 19.41
N GLU A 29 24.73 11.19 19.94
CA GLU A 29 25.52 10.68 21.08
C GLU A 29 27.01 10.54 20.72
N GLN A 30 27.31 9.99 19.54
CA GLN A 30 28.67 9.87 19.02
C GLN A 30 29.31 11.24 18.80
N GLU A 31 28.58 12.17 18.19
CA GLU A 31 29.07 13.53 17.97
C GLU A 31 29.33 14.26 19.29
N ALA A 32 28.45 14.12 20.28
CA ALA A 32 28.65 14.71 21.60
C ALA A 32 29.87 14.13 22.32
N ALA A 33 30.12 12.82 22.20
CA ALA A 33 31.31 12.18 22.75
C ALA A 33 32.59 12.67 22.05
N HIS A 34 32.59 12.74 20.71
CA HIS A 34 33.72 13.23 19.93
C HIS A 34 34.06 14.70 20.25
N PHE A 35 33.02 15.54 20.36
CA PHE A 35 33.19 16.96 20.68
C PHE A 35 33.82 17.16 22.05
N LYS A 36 33.47 16.34 23.06
CA LYS A 36 34.11 16.41 24.39
C LYS A 36 35.61 16.16 24.37
N THR A 37 36.11 15.35 23.43
CA THR A 37 37.53 14.98 23.36
C THR A 37 38.33 15.88 22.44
N THR A 38 37.74 16.33 21.33
CA THR A 38 38.47 17.02 20.24
C THR A 38 38.08 18.48 20.07
N GLU A 39 37.05 18.95 20.79
CA GLU A 39 36.37 20.26 20.61
C GLU A 39 35.91 20.52 19.16
N ASN A 40 35.83 19.46 18.35
CA ASN A 40 35.49 19.52 16.95
C ASN A 40 34.28 18.63 16.64
N LEU A 41 33.43 19.13 15.74
CA LEU A 41 32.27 18.40 15.26
C LEU A 41 32.71 17.29 14.30
N LEU A 42 31.99 16.16 14.33
CA LEU A 42 32.26 15.02 13.46
C LEU A 42 32.09 15.40 11.98
N ILE A 43 31.07 16.20 11.70
CA ILE A 43 30.78 16.75 10.38
C ILE A 43 30.55 18.26 10.53
N PRO A 44 31.29 19.12 9.80
CA PRO A 44 31.10 20.56 9.85
C PRO A 44 29.67 20.98 9.53
N LEU A 45 29.18 22.03 10.21
CA LEU A 45 27.83 22.58 9.99
C LEU A 45 27.60 23.09 8.56
N SER A 46 28.67 23.50 7.87
CA SER A 46 28.64 23.90 6.46
C SER A 46 28.16 22.75 5.54
N LYS A 47 28.45 21.50 5.90
CA LYS A 47 28.06 20.31 5.15
C LYS A 47 26.73 19.75 5.64
N LEU A 48 25.69 20.59 5.63
CA LEU A 48 24.34 20.26 6.12
C LEU A 48 23.79 18.96 5.52
N THR A 49 23.94 18.76 4.21
CA THR A 49 23.39 17.59 3.53
C THR A 49 24.07 16.32 4.01
N ASP A 50 25.40 16.31 4.10
CA ASP A 50 26.17 15.14 4.52
C ASP A 50 25.85 14.79 5.98
N ARG A 51 25.69 15.80 6.84
CA ARG A 51 25.28 15.64 8.23
C ARG A 51 23.89 14.99 8.36
N ILE A 52 22.91 15.42 7.55
CA ILE A 52 21.58 14.80 7.54
C ILE A 52 21.66 13.35 7.09
N LEU A 53 22.43 13.06 6.03
CA LEU A 53 22.57 11.71 5.51
C LEU A 53 23.25 10.78 6.54
N ALA A 54 24.29 11.25 7.21
CA ALA A 54 24.95 10.52 8.29
C ALA A 54 24.02 10.25 9.48
N ALA A 55 23.28 11.28 9.93
CA ALA A 55 22.38 11.13 11.08
C ALA A 55 21.16 10.24 10.78
N THR A 56 20.56 10.36 9.59
CA THR A 56 19.30 9.67 9.27
C THR A 56 19.51 8.32 8.59
N GLY A 57 20.66 8.08 7.96
CA GLY A 57 20.97 6.86 7.21
C GLY A 57 20.16 6.70 5.90
N ILE A 58 19.57 7.77 5.37
CA ILE A 58 18.78 7.74 4.14
C ILE A 58 19.61 8.10 2.91
N SER A 59 19.15 7.72 1.70
CA SER A 59 19.81 8.13 0.46
C SER A 59 19.62 9.62 0.15
N LYS A 60 20.59 10.22 -0.56
CA LYS A 60 20.50 11.61 -1.06
C LYS A 60 19.23 11.85 -1.88
N ASN A 61 18.84 10.87 -2.70
CA ASN A 61 17.61 10.92 -3.50
C ASN A 61 16.33 10.93 -2.65
N THR A 62 16.35 10.22 -1.51
CA THR A 62 15.22 10.25 -0.56
C THR A 62 15.13 11.63 0.08
N LEU A 63 16.26 12.18 0.53
CA LEU A 63 16.31 13.51 1.13
C LEU A 63 15.83 14.61 0.18
N THR A 64 16.24 14.58 -1.10
CA THR A 64 15.79 15.57 -2.09
C THR A 64 14.29 15.51 -2.34
N LYS A 65 13.71 14.30 -2.41
CA LYS A 65 12.26 14.10 -2.52
C LYS A 65 11.51 14.63 -1.31
N ILE A 66 11.97 14.31 -0.10
CA ILE A 66 11.37 14.80 1.17
C ILE A 66 11.43 16.33 1.23
N ARG A 67 12.57 16.95 0.86
CA ARG A 67 12.70 18.42 0.83
C ARG A 67 11.75 19.06 -0.19
N LYS A 68 11.55 18.44 -1.35
CA LYS A 68 10.57 18.91 -2.34
C LYS A 68 9.16 18.85 -1.77
N GLU A 69 8.79 17.70 -1.22
CA GLU A 69 7.47 17.48 -0.63
C GLU A 69 7.20 18.42 0.56
N GLY A 70 8.17 18.63 1.45
CA GLY A 70 8.04 19.57 2.56
C GLY A 70 7.83 21.02 2.09
N ARG A 71 8.50 21.45 1.01
CA ARG A 71 8.23 22.77 0.39
C ARG A 71 6.82 22.85 -0.17
N ASP A 72 6.34 21.80 -0.81
CA ASP A 72 4.98 21.77 -1.38
C ASP A 72 3.92 21.80 -0.26
N VAL A 73 4.15 21.13 0.87
CA VAL A 73 3.25 21.19 2.04
C VAL A 73 3.23 22.58 2.66
N ASN A 74 4.39 23.22 2.83
CA ASN A 74 4.49 24.55 3.43
C ASN A 74 3.86 25.64 2.55
N LYS A 75 3.96 25.54 1.21
CA LYS A 75 3.37 26.50 0.27
C LYS A 75 1.85 26.52 0.28
N ASN A 76 1.22 25.39 0.59
CA ASN A 76 -0.24 25.26 0.56
C ASN A 76 -0.91 25.66 1.88
N GLU A 77 -0.17 26.29 2.82
CA GLU A 77 -0.62 26.67 4.17
C GLU A 77 -1.40 25.57 4.91
N ALA A 78 -1.11 24.32 4.60
CA ALA A 78 -1.83 23.20 5.18
C ALA A 78 -1.54 23.16 6.69
N THR A 79 -2.59 23.32 7.51
CA THR A 79 -2.53 23.28 8.98
C THR A 79 -1.91 21.98 9.53
N SER A 80 -1.78 20.94 8.68
CA SER A 80 -1.11 19.69 9.01
C SER A 80 0.05 19.39 8.07
N LEU A 81 1.24 19.18 8.62
CA LEU A 81 2.41 18.57 7.97
C LEU A 81 2.08 17.11 7.60
N SER A 82 1.40 16.91 6.47
CA SER A 82 0.98 15.60 5.99
C SER A 82 1.82 15.20 4.78
N PHE A 83 2.85 14.37 5.00
CA PHE A 83 3.61 13.74 3.93
C PHE A 83 2.76 12.62 3.29
N LYS A 84 2.72 12.58 1.96
CA LYS A 84 2.01 11.58 1.18
C LYS A 84 2.63 10.21 1.41
N SER A 85 1.81 9.27 1.87
CA SER A 85 2.24 7.88 2.02
C SER A 85 2.53 7.25 0.65
N PRO A 86 3.62 6.46 0.51
CA PRO A 86 3.99 5.85 -0.77
C PRO A 86 2.95 4.88 -1.33
N LYS A 87 2.15 4.25 -0.45
CA LYS A 87 1.16 3.27 -0.86
C LYS A 87 -0.06 3.98 -1.45
N ARG A 88 -0.23 3.86 -2.77
CA ARG A 88 -1.53 4.07 -3.40
C ARG A 88 -2.54 3.19 -2.69
N LYS A 89 -3.61 3.80 -2.15
CA LYS A 89 -4.77 3.04 -1.66
C LYS A 89 -5.28 2.22 -2.85
N ARG A 90 -5.09 0.90 -2.83
CA ARG A 90 -5.75 0.03 -3.82
C ARG A 90 -7.24 0.15 -3.55
N CYS A 91 -7.96 0.79 -4.47
CA CYS A 91 -9.42 0.71 -4.48
C CYS A 91 -9.77 -0.77 -4.62
N ARG A 92 -10.28 -1.38 -3.54
CA ARG A 92 -10.87 -2.72 -3.65
C ARG A 92 -12.10 -2.55 -4.55
N SER A 93 -12.14 -3.24 -5.68
CA SER A 93 -13.33 -3.26 -6.53
C SER A 93 -14.52 -3.71 -5.68
N LYS A 94 -15.66 -3.03 -5.82
CA LYS A 94 -16.90 -3.41 -5.12
C LYS A 94 -17.23 -4.87 -5.44
N LYS A 95 -17.86 -5.56 -4.48
CA LYS A 95 -18.37 -6.92 -4.70
C LYS A 95 -19.36 -6.84 -5.87
N ILE A 96 -19.13 -7.64 -6.90
CA ILE A 96 -20.07 -7.77 -8.00
C ILE A 96 -21.27 -8.56 -7.47
N GLU A 97 -22.45 -7.94 -7.51
CA GLU A 97 -23.70 -8.61 -7.20
C GLU A 97 -24.29 -9.15 -8.50
N PHE A 98 -24.59 -10.45 -8.52
CA PHE A 98 -25.20 -11.09 -9.67
C PHE A 98 -26.72 -11.03 -9.54
N SER A 99 -27.39 -10.64 -10.62
CA SER A 99 -28.86 -10.72 -10.70
C SER A 99 -29.33 -12.17 -10.59
N SER A 100 -30.55 -12.39 -10.10
CA SER A 100 -31.16 -13.73 -9.98
C SER A 100 -31.15 -14.51 -11.29
N GLY A 101 -31.36 -13.82 -12.43
CA GLY A 101 -31.27 -14.41 -13.77
C GLY A 101 -29.86 -14.87 -14.15
N GLN A 102 -28.84 -14.11 -13.77
CA GLN A 102 -27.44 -14.49 -14.00
C GLN A 102 -27.07 -15.72 -13.17
N VAL A 103 -27.50 -15.79 -11.91
CA VAL A 103 -27.32 -16.96 -11.05
C VAL A 103 -27.97 -18.21 -11.64
N LYS A 104 -29.22 -18.09 -12.12
CA LYS A 104 -29.92 -19.21 -12.78
C LYS A 104 -29.18 -19.70 -14.02
N THR A 105 -28.66 -18.77 -14.82
CA THR A 105 -27.89 -19.09 -16.03
C THR A 105 -26.59 -19.84 -15.69
N ILE A 106 -25.87 -19.41 -14.65
CA ILE A 106 -24.66 -20.11 -14.17
C ILE A 106 -25.01 -21.54 -13.73
N LYS A 107 -26.10 -21.73 -12.96
CA LYS A 107 -26.57 -23.06 -12.55
C LYS A 107 -26.91 -23.94 -13.74
N ASN A 108 -27.64 -23.43 -14.73
CA ASN A 108 -28.00 -24.19 -15.93
C ASN A 108 -26.76 -24.64 -16.69
N ILE A 109 -25.77 -23.75 -16.88
CA ILE A 109 -24.52 -24.12 -17.54
C ILE A 109 -23.80 -25.23 -16.77
N ILE A 110 -23.74 -25.15 -15.44
CA ILE A 110 -23.15 -26.20 -14.60
C ILE A 110 -23.90 -27.52 -14.80
N TYR A 111 -25.23 -27.51 -14.82
CA TYR A 111 -26.02 -28.71 -15.09
C TYR A 111 -25.78 -29.26 -16.51
N ASP A 112 -25.67 -28.40 -17.53
CA ASP A 112 -25.36 -28.80 -18.92
C ASP A 112 -24.04 -29.60 -18.98
N PHE A 113 -23.04 -29.27 -18.15
CA PHE A 113 -21.79 -30.04 -18.07
C PHE A 113 -22.04 -31.49 -17.59
N TYR A 114 -22.90 -31.66 -16.60
CA TYR A 114 -23.22 -32.97 -16.04
C TYR A 114 -24.17 -33.79 -16.93
N THR A 115 -25.20 -33.14 -17.50
CA THR A 115 -26.27 -33.84 -18.25
C THR A 115 -25.91 -34.08 -19.71
N ILE A 116 -25.43 -33.04 -20.41
CA ILE A 116 -25.19 -33.08 -21.86
C ILE A 116 -23.77 -33.58 -22.14
N GLU A 117 -22.77 -32.95 -21.51
CA GLU A 117 -21.36 -33.24 -21.81
C GLU A 117 -20.79 -34.39 -20.98
N LYS A 118 -21.53 -34.88 -19.97
CA LYS A 118 -21.14 -35.96 -19.05
C LYS A 118 -19.71 -35.79 -18.50
N ARG A 119 -19.31 -34.55 -18.20
CA ARG A 119 -17.97 -34.21 -17.68
C ARG A 119 -18.07 -33.28 -16.48
N SER A 120 -17.05 -33.31 -15.63
CA SER A 120 -16.98 -32.40 -14.49
C SER A 120 -16.84 -30.94 -14.93
N PRO A 121 -17.63 -30.02 -14.36
CA PRO A 121 -17.57 -28.60 -14.72
C PRO A 121 -16.27 -27.98 -14.23
N THR A 122 -15.47 -27.44 -15.16
CA THR A 122 -14.27 -26.66 -14.82
C THR A 122 -14.58 -25.17 -14.85
N ILE A 123 -13.91 -24.39 -13.99
CA ILE A 123 -14.11 -22.92 -13.94
C ILE A 123 -13.85 -22.29 -15.32
N ASN A 124 -12.81 -22.73 -16.02
CA ASN A 124 -12.50 -22.25 -17.37
C ASN A 124 -13.59 -22.63 -18.38
N GLY A 125 -14.10 -23.87 -18.33
CA GLY A 125 -15.18 -24.31 -19.21
C GLY A 125 -16.46 -23.52 -19.01
N ILE A 126 -16.86 -23.30 -17.76
CA ILE A 126 -18.04 -22.48 -17.43
C ILE A 126 -17.83 -21.04 -17.91
N TYR A 127 -16.66 -20.46 -17.65
CA TYR A 127 -16.34 -19.08 -18.04
C TYR A 127 -16.39 -18.89 -19.56
N GLN A 128 -15.84 -19.85 -20.33
CA GLN A 128 -15.92 -19.81 -21.79
C GLN A 128 -17.36 -19.92 -22.30
N LYS A 129 -18.16 -20.85 -21.75
CA LYS A 129 -19.58 -20.97 -22.12
C LYS A 129 -20.39 -19.71 -21.77
N LEU A 130 -20.12 -19.08 -20.63
CA LEU A 130 -20.74 -17.81 -20.24
C LEU A 130 -20.41 -16.70 -21.25
N LYS A 131 -19.15 -16.60 -21.66
CA LYS A 131 -18.71 -15.63 -22.68
C LYS A 131 -19.35 -15.89 -24.04
N ASN A 132 -19.52 -17.16 -24.42
CA ASN A 132 -20.11 -17.55 -25.70
C ASN A 132 -21.63 -17.35 -25.75
N LYS A 133 -22.37 -17.54 -24.65
CA LYS A 133 -23.83 -17.33 -24.57
C LYS A 133 -24.24 -15.84 -24.50
N GLN A 134 -23.40 -14.91 -24.96
CA GLN A 134 -23.64 -13.45 -24.98
C GLN A 134 -24.01 -12.83 -23.63
N MET A 135 -23.69 -13.48 -22.52
CA MET A 135 -23.74 -12.82 -21.21
C MET A 135 -22.47 -11.97 -21.05
N GLU A 136 -22.63 -10.66 -20.95
CA GLU A 136 -21.58 -9.80 -20.39
C GLU A 136 -21.45 -10.14 -18.90
N PHE A 137 -20.68 -11.19 -18.59
CA PHE A 137 -20.32 -11.49 -17.22
C PHE A 137 -19.33 -10.42 -16.75
N PRO A 138 -19.70 -9.51 -15.83
CA PRO A 138 -18.86 -8.36 -15.47
C PRO A 138 -17.66 -8.74 -14.60
N GLY A 139 -17.49 -10.03 -14.32
CA GLY A 139 -16.53 -10.57 -13.37
C GLY A 139 -15.35 -11.31 -13.99
N SER A 140 -14.35 -11.57 -13.16
CA SER A 140 -13.23 -12.46 -13.47
C SER A 140 -13.55 -13.92 -13.14
N LYS A 141 -12.67 -14.84 -13.56
CA LYS A 141 -12.76 -16.26 -13.18
C LYS A 141 -12.85 -16.46 -11.65
N GLU A 142 -12.21 -15.60 -10.87
CA GLU A 142 -12.25 -15.67 -9.40
C GLU A 142 -13.55 -15.17 -8.81
N THR A 143 -14.21 -14.21 -9.44
CA THR A 143 -15.57 -13.88 -9.03
C THR A 143 -16.52 -15.02 -9.37
N LEU A 144 -16.35 -15.67 -10.52
CA LEU A 144 -17.15 -16.85 -10.88
C LEU A 144 -16.94 -18.00 -9.89
N ARG A 145 -15.68 -18.33 -9.57
CA ARG A 145 -15.33 -19.36 -8.57
C ARG A 145 -15.99 -19.09 -7.22
N LYS A 146 -15.91 -17.85 -6.71
CA LYS A 146 -16.55 -17.47 -5.45
C LYS A 146 -18.07 -17.60 -5.50
N THR A 147 -18.68 -17.21 -6.62
CA THR A 147 -20.13 -17.37 -6.83
C THR A 147 -20.52 -18.84 -6.82
N ILE A 148 -19.80 -19.70 -7.55
CA ILE A 148 -20.06 -21.15 -7.62
C ILE A 148 -19.98 -21.80 -6.23
N ILE A 149 -18.94 -21.49 -5.46
CA ILE A 149 -18.80 -21.96 -4.07
C ILE A 149 -19.97 -21.47 -3.21
N GLY A 150 -20.36 -20.20 -3.36
CA GLY A 150 -21.51 -19.63 -2.65
C GLY A 150 -22.86 -20.25 -3.03
N LEU A 151 -22.94 -20.88 -4.21
CA LEU A 151 -24.13 -21.61 -4.67
C LEU A 151 -24.14 -23.08 -4.22
N GLY A 152 -23.10 -23.54 -3.51
CA GLY A 152 -23.00 -24.91 -2.97
C GLY A 152 -22.31 -25.92 -3.88
N PHE A 153 -21.76 -25.49 -5.02
CA PHE A 153 -20.98 -26.36 -5.91
C PHE A 153 -19.50 -26.36 -5.49
N ARG A 154 -18.86 -27.54 -5.50
CA ARG A 154 -17.44 -27.73 -5.17
C ARG A 154 -16.62 -28.06 -6.39
#